data_AF-A0A1J7IVU3-F1
#
_entry.id   AF-A0A1J7IVU3-F1
#
_cell.length_a   1.000
_cell.length_b   1.000
_cell.length_c   1.000
_cell.angle_alpha   90.00
_cell.angle_beta   90.00
_cell.angle_gamma   90.00
#
_symmetry.space_group_name_H-M   'P 1'
#
loop_
_entity.id
_entity.type
_entity.pdbx_description
1 polymer ?
#
loop_
_entity_poly.entity_id
_entity_poly.type
_entity_poly.pdbx_seq_one_letter_code
_entity_poly.pdbx_strand_id
1 'polypeptide(L)' 'IANIDISPYTNVKAIIIYVGKYVTKIETKLELFAEIIYEILLNISNVSPLFSFAIKLINKLLNK' A
#
# COMPACT_ATOMS: atom_id res chain seq x y z
N ILE A 1 -28.64 -41.53 -1.91
CA ILE A 1 -28.25 -40.29 -1.18
C ILE A 1 -26.76 -40.11 -1.47
N ALA A 2 -26.39 -39.18 -2.34
CA ALA A 2 -24.99 -38.96 -2.71
C ALA A 2 -24.36 -37.99 -1.71
N ASN A 3 -23.34 -38.46 -0.99
CA ASN A 3 -22.54 -37.65 -0.08
C ASN A 3 -21.66 -36.72 -0.93
N ILE A 4 -22.20 -35.55 -1.29
CA ILE A 4 -21.41 -34.51 -1.95
C ILE A 4 -20.57 -33.88 -0.84
N ASP A 5 -19.40 -34.47 -0.61
CA ASP A 5 -18.33 -33.86 0.18
C ASP A 5 -17.85 -32.62 -0.59
N ILE A 6 -18.52 -31.48 -0.37
CA ILE A 6 -18.11 -30.19 -0.93
C ILE A 6 -16.92 -29.70 -0.11
N SER A 7 -15.79 -30.41 -0.24
CA SER A 7 -14.52 -29.84 0.15
C SER A 7 -14.20 -28.72 -0.83
N PRO A 8 -13.89 -27.49 -0.35
CA PRO A 8 -13.60 -26.39 -1.24
C PRO A 8 -12.42 -26.78 -2.15
N TYR A 9 -12.52 -26.45 -3.44
CA TYR A 9 -11.51 -26.76 -4.46
C TYR A 9 -10.10 -26.24 -4.08
N THR A 10 -10.05 -25.32 -3.12
CA THR A 10 -8.86 -24.75 -2.51
C THR A 10 -8.94 -24.87 -0.98
N ASN A 11 -7.84 -25.30 -0.36
CA ASN A 11 -7.69 -25.36 1.09
C ASN A 11 -7.86 -23.95 1.71
N VAL A 12 -8.67 -23.81 2.77
CA VAL A 12 -8.84 -22.57 3.54
C VAL A 12 -7.51 -21.93 3.93
N LYS A 13 -6.49 -22.73 4.23
CA LYS A 13 -5.13 -22.28 4.52
C LYS A 13 -4.51 -21.50 3.35
N ALA A 14 -4.74 -21.92 2.10
CA ALA A 14 -4.22 -21.23 0.92
C ALA A 14 -4.89 -19.86 0.71
N ILE A 15 -6.19 -19.76 1.01
CA ILE A 15 -6.92 -18.49 0.99
C ILE A 15 -6.35 -17.53 2.03
N ILE A 16 -6.14 -18.00 3.27
CA ILE A 16 -5.57 -17.19 4.36
C ILE A 16 -4.16 -16.68 3.98
N ILE A 17 -3.30 -17.54 3.43
CA ILE A 17 -1.96 -17.15 2.97
C ILE A 17 -2.05 -16.10 1.85
N TYR A 18 -2.96 -16.29 0.90
CA TYR A 18 -3.16 -15.34 -0.19
C TYR A 18 -3.57 -13.97 0.34
N VAL A 19 -4.58 -13.91 1.23
CA VAL A 19 -5.01 -12.66 1.88
C VAL A 19 -3.84 -12.01 2.62
N GLY A 20 -3.10 -12.78 3.42
CA GLY A 20 -1.91 -12.30 4.15
C GLY A 20 -0.87 -11.64 3.24
N LYS A 21 -0.56 -12.25 2.08
CA LYS A 21 0.39 -11.66 1.11
C LYS A 21 -0.03 -10.28 0.61
N TYR A 22 -1.32 -10.06 0.39
CA TYR A 22 -1.82 -8.78 -0.09
C TYR A 22 -1.87 -7.73 1.02
N VAL A 23 -2.26 -8.13 2.23
CA VAL A 23 -2.23 -7.25 3.41
C VAL A 23 -0.80 -6.78 3.68
N THR A 24 0.18 -7.69 3.76
CA THR A 24 1.59 -7.32 3.96
C THR A 24 2.13 -6.42 2.85
N LYS A 25 1.77 -6.68 1.58
CA LYS A 25 2.16 -5.83 0.45
C LYS A 25 1.58 -4.41 0.57
N ILE A 26 0.39 -4.26 1.12
CA ILE A 26 -0.25 -2.97 1.36
C ILE A 26 0.44 -2.27 2.53
N GLU A 27 0.71 -2.96 3.63
CA GLU A 27 1.42 -2.42 4.80
C GLU A 27 2.80 -1.86 4.42
N THR A 28 3.61 -2.64 3.69
CA THR A 28 4.92 -2.15 3.21
C THR A 28 4.78 -0.94 2.30
N LYS A 29 3.77 -0.90 1.42
CA LYS A 29 3.53 0.27 0.56
C LYS A 29 3.07 1.50 1.34
N LEU A 30 2.27 1.31 2.39
CA LEU A 30 1.82 2.37 3.27
C LEU A 30 2.98 2.96 4.07
N GLU A 31 3.87 2.11 4.57
CA GLU A 31 5.08 2.53 5.29
C GLU A 31 6.01 3.36 4.38
N LEU A 32 6.29 2.86 3.16
CA LEU A 32 7.05 3.61 2.16
C LEU A 32 6.38 4.93 1.78
N PHE A 33 5.05 4.96 1.68
CA PHE A 33 4.32 6.19 1.40
C PHE A 33 4.42 7.19 2.57
N ALA A 34 4.34 6.72 3.82
CA ALA A 34 4.50 7.56 5.00
C ALA A 34 5.90 8.19 5.06
N GLU A 35 6.96 7.42 4.77
CA GLU A 35 8.33 7.93 4.67
C GLU A 35 8.47 9.02 3.60
N ILE A 36 7.93 8.78 2.40
CA ILE A 36 7.94 9.76 1.29
C ILE A 36 7.26 11.06 1.71
N ILE A 37 6.09 10.96 2.35
CA ILE A 37 5.34 12.13 2.80
C ILE A 37 6.11 12.88 3.89
N TYR A 38 6.74 12.16 4.82
CA TYR A 38 7.55 12.76 5.87
C TYR A 38 8.74 13.56 5.31
N GLU A 39 9.47 12.99 4.34
CA GLU A 39 10.57 13.69 3.65
C GLU A 39 10.10 14.95 2.90
N ILE A 40 8.91 14.88 2.29
CA ILE A 40 8.32 16.03 1.59
C ILE A 40 7.94 17.11 2.61
N LEU A 41 7.25 16.73 3.69
CA LEU A 41 6.77 17.64 4.75
C LEU A 41 7.92 18.45 5.36
N LEU A 42 9.08 17.83 5.61
CA LEU A 42 10.27 18.50 6.14
C LEU A 42 10.82 19.61 5.21
N ASN A 43 10.48 19.57 3.93
CA ASN A 43 11.05 20.45 2.91
C ASN A 43 10.01 21.40 2.29
N ILE A 44 8.84 21.59 2.90
CA ILE A 44 7.78 22.46 2.37
C ILE A 44 8.13 23.95 2.54
N SER A 45 7.77 24.76 1.53
CA SER A 45 7.86 26.22 1.61
C SER A 45 6.70 26.83 2.41
N ASN A 46 7.01 27.80 3.28
CA ASN A 46 6.02 28.53 4.08
C ASN A 46 5.16 29.51 3.26
N VAL A 47 5.60 29.91 2.06
CA VAL A 47 4.92 30.94 1.25
C VAL A 47 3.79 30.34 0.40
N SER A 48 3.74 29.01 0.23
CA SER A 48 2.65 28.31 -0.46
C SER A 48 2.69 26.79 -0.16
N PRO A 49 2.38 26.38 1.07
CA PRO A 49 2.68 25.04 1.55
C PRO A 49 2.00 23.92 0.75
N LEU A 50 0.73 24.13 0.35
CA LEU A 50 -0.02 23.16 -0.45
C LEU A 50 0.56 22.98 -1.85
N PHE A 51 0.93 24.08 -2.51
CA PHE A 51 1.52 24.04 -3.85
C PHE A 51 2.92 23.43 -3.81
N SER A 52 3.74 23.80 -2.82
CA SER A 52 5.07 23.25 -2.60
C SER A 52 5.02 21.74 -2.32
N PHE A 53 4.07 21.30 -1.51
CA PHE A 53 3.79 19.89 -1.26
C PHE A 53 3.44 19.14 -2.54
N ALA A 54 2.49 19.65 -3.33
CA ALA A 54 2.05 19.00 -4.57
C ALA A 54 3.19 18.85 -5.58
N ILE A 55 3.97 19.91 -5.81
CA ILE A 55 5.15 19.88 -6.70
C ILE A 55 6.17 18.86 -6.21
N LYS A 56 6.50 18.85 -4.91
CA LYS A 56 7.50 17.93 -4.35
C LYS A 56 7.02 16.48 -4.37
N LEU A 57 5.75 16.23 -4.12
CA LEU A 57 5.14 14.90 -4.23
C LEU A 57 5.20 14.38 -5.67
N ILE A 58 4.76 15.19 -6.63
CA ILE A 58 4.80 14.81 -8.05
C ILE A 58 6.25 14.55 -8.49
N ASN A 59 7.20 15.43 -8.14
CA ASN A 59 8.60 15.25 -8.49
C ASN A 59 9.20 13.98 -7.87
N LYS A 60 8.85 13.65 -6.62
CA LYS A 60 9.34 12.43 -5.96
C LYS A 60 8.74 11.15 -6.57
N LEU A 61 7.49 11.20 -7.03
CA LEU A 61 6.83 10.09 -7.71
C LEU A 61 7.33 9.89 -9.15
N LEU A 62 7.76 10.96 -9.82
CA LEU A 62 8.27 10.91 -11.20
C LEU A 62 9.76 10.57 -11.27
N ASN A 63 10.58 11.02 -10.31
CA ASN A 63 12.03 10.76 -10.26
C ASN A 63 12.37 9.37 -9.69
N LYS A 64 11.73 8.32 -10.21
CA LYS A 64 11.94 6.93 -9.80
C LYS A 64 13.41 6.54 -9.56
#